data_AF-A0A524A3U1-F1
#
_entry.id   AF-A0A524A3U1-F1
#
_cell.length_a   1.000
_cell.length_b   1.000
_cell.length_c   1.000
_cell.angle_alpha   90.00
_cell.angle_beta   90.00
_cell.angle_gamma   90.00
#
_symmetry.space_group_name_H-M   'P 1'
#
loop_
_entity.id
_entity.type
_entity.pdbx_description
1 polymer ?
#
loop_
_entity_poly.entity_id
_entity_poly.type
_entity_poly.pdbx_seq_one_letter_code
_entity_poly.pdbx_strand_id
1 'polypeptide(L)'
;MTMGDFRESLSRHFDKFRRTLATDAGDWVVKGFIDVYRNIYTISVDTKVVSKIIELMLFPVISQFAAEHEYKMVLSEYQNHYPDISFIAPDGKDRL
;
A
#
# COMPACT_ATOMS: atom_id res chain seq x y z
N MET A 1 10.27 -5.24 18.70
CA MET A 1 9.32 -4.11 18.63
C MET A 1 8.05 -4.46 19.39
N THR A 2 7.57 -3.60 20.30
CA THR A 2 6.24 -3.79 20.93
C THR A 2 5.13 -3.40 19.95
N MET A 3 3.86 -3.71 20.26
CA MET A 3 2.73 -3.29 19.41
C MET A 3 2.58 -1.75 19.39
N GLY A 4 2.95 -1.07 20.48
CA GLY A 4 2.95 0.40 20.55
C GLY A 4 3.97 1.00 19.59
N ASP A 5 5.21 0.49 19.62
CA ASP A 5 6.29 0.94 18.73
C ASP A 5 5.97 0.67 17.25
N PHE A 6 5.30 -0.46 16.96
CA PHE A 6 4.83 -0.79 15.61
C PHE A 6 3.83 0.24 15.10
N ARG A 7 2.81 0.57 15.90
CA ARG A 7 1.81 1.55 15.51
C ARG A 7 2.44 2.93 15.29
N GLU A 8 3.37 3.33 16.13
CA GLU A 8 4.05 4.62 16.00
C GLU A 8 4.90 4.67 14.73
N SER A 9 5.71 3.64 14.46
CA SER A 9 6.55 3.57 13.26
C SER A 9 5.72 3.53 11.97
N LEU A 10 4.61 2.79 11.96
CA LEU A 10 3.67 2.78 10.83
C LEU A 10 3.01 4.15 10.63
N SER A 11 2.65 4.84 11.72
CA SER A 11 2.02 6.17 11.65
C SER A 11 2.96 7.21 11.01
N ARG A 12 4.28 7.08 11.19
CA ARG A 12 5.27 7.96 10.52
C ARG A 12 5.25 7.81 8.99
N HIS A 13 4.72 6.71 8.46
CA HIS A 13 4.57 6.49 7.03
C HIS A 13 3.28 7.08 6.44
N PHE A 14 2.34 7.56 7.27
CA PHE A 14 1.06 8.09 6.79
C PHE A 14 1.19 9.31 5.88
N ASP A 15 2.13 10.21 6.17
CA ASP A 15 2.40 11.36 5.28
C ASP A 15 2.91 10.90 3.91
N LYS A 16 3.72 9.83 3.89
CA LYS A 16 4.21 9.22 2.66
C LYS A 16 3.09 8.52 1.90
N PHE A 17 2.20 7.79 2.58
CA PHE A 17 1.00 7.23 1.95
C PHE A 17 0.14 8.32 1.33
N ARG A 18 -0.12 9.41 2.06
CA ARG A 18 -0.92 10.54 1.57
C ARG A 18 -0.33 11.15 0.31
N ARG A 19 0.98 11.47 0.34
CA ARG A 19 1.69 12.04 -0.82
C ARG A 19 1.82 11.09 -2.00
N THR A 20 1.78 9.79 -1.74
CA THR A 20 1.75 8.78 -2.80
C THR A 20 0.42 8.84 -3.54
N LEU A 21 -0.70 8.95 -2.82
CA LEU A 21 -2.05 8.95 -3.39
C LEU A 21 -2.46 10.30 -3.99
N ALA A 22 -2.09 11.41 -3.35
CA ALA A 22 -2.52 12.74 -3.72
C ALA A 22 -1.41 13.79 -3.60
N THR A 23 -1.48 14.81 -4.45
CA THR A 23 -0.66 16.02 -4.35
C THR A 23 -1.04 16.84 -3.12
N ASP A 24 -0.23 17.85 -2.77
CA ASP A 24 -0.54 18.77 -1.67
C ASP A 24 -1.83 19.60 -1.91
N ALA A 25 -2.27 19.73 -3.17
CA ALA A 25 -3.54 20.36 -3.53
C ALA A 25 -4.75 19.41 -3.41
N GLY A 26 -4.54 18.13 -3.06
CA GLY A 26 -5.59 17.12 -2.96
C GLY A 26 -5.90 16.39 -4.27
N ASP A 27 -5.22 16.73 -5.36
CA ASP A 27 -5.35 16.03 -6.64
C ASP A 27 -4.77 14.62 -6.59
N TRP A 28 -5.51 13.63 -7.10
CA TRP A 28 -5.00 12.27 -7.27
C TRP A 28 -3.74 12.27 -8.15
N VAL A 29 -2.72 11.53 -7.73
CA VAL A 29 -1.46 11.41 -8.49
C VAL A 29 -1.68 10.61 -9.78
N VAL A 30 -2.42 9.51 -9.72
CA VAL A 30 -2.79 8.73 -10.91
C VAL A 30 -4.07 9.28 -11.51
N LYS A 31 -4.00 9.65 -12.79
CA LYS A 31 -5.14 10.20 -13.55
C LYS A 31 -5.72 9.21 -14.58
N GLY A 32 -4.99 8.14 -14.88
CA GLY A 32 -5.32 7.23 -15.98
C GLY A 32 -4.31 6.10 -16.14
N PHE A 33 -4.61 5.22 -17.07
CA PHE A 33 -3.70 4.20 -17.57
C PHE A 33 -3.17 4.62 -18.93
N ILE A 34 -1.96 4.19 -19.25
CA ILE A 34 -1.34 4.40 -20.56
C ILE A 34 -1.07 3.04 -21.19
N ASP A 35 -1.41 2.87 -22.46
CA ASP A 35 -1.05 1.66 -23.21
C ASP A 35 0.33 1.81 -23.89
N VAL A 36 0.78 0.72 -24.52
CA VAL A 36 2.07 0.69 -25.26
C VAL A 36 2.10 1.61 -26.48
N TYR A 37 0.93 2.07 -26.96
CA TYR A 37 0.77 3.02 -28.07
C TYR A 37 0.66 4.47 -27.59
N ARG A 38 0.80 4.70 -26.28
CA ARG A 38 0.70 6.01 -25.61
C ARG A 38 -0.72 6.61 -25.63
N ASN A 39 -1.76 5.81 -25.79
CA ASN A 39 -3.13 6.25 -25.53
C ASN A 39 -3.36 6.33 -24.02
N ILE A 40 -3.97 7.43 -23.57
CA ILE A 40 -4.30 7.66 -22.16
C ILE A 40 -5.78 7.37 -21.94
N TYR A 41 -6.08 6.50 -20.99
CA TYR A 41 -7.42 6.11 -20.58
C TYR A 41 -7.68 6.62 -19.17
N THR A 42 -8.64 7.53 -19.01
CA THR A 42 -9.01 8.06 -17.71
C THR A 42 -9.65 6.99 -16.83
N ILE A 43 -9.46 7.11 -15.52
CA ILE A 43 -10.09 6.20 -14.54
C ILE A 43 -11.58 6.52 -14.45
N SER A 44 -12.43 5.50 -14.52
CA SER A 44 -13.86 5.62 -14.20
C SER A 44 -14.08 5.68 -12.69
N VAL A 45 -15.25 6.12 -12.23
CA VAL A 45 -15.61 6.12 -10.79
C VAL A 45 -15.92 4.72 -10.23
N ASP A 46 -15.56 3.66 -10.95
CA ASP A 46 -15.75 2.27 -10.50
C ASP A 46 -14.87 1.97 -9.28
N THR A 47 -15.50 1.50 -8.20
CA THR A 47 -14.82 1.31 -6.92
C THR A 47 -13.82 0.16 -6.93
N LYS A 48 -13.96 -0.84 -7.80
CA LYS A 48 -12.98 -1.94 -7.93
C LYS A 48 -11.72 -1.45 -8.61
N VAL A 49 -11.88 -0.65 -9.68
CA VAL A 49 -10.75 -0.02 -10.36
C VAL A 49 -10.01 0.91 -9.42
N VAL A 50 -10.73 1.80 -8.73
CA VAL A 50 -10.12 2.74 -7.77
C VAL A 50 -9.40 2.02 -6.64
N SER A 51 -10.02 0.99 -6.04
CA SER A 51 -9.41 0.19 -4.97
C SER A 51 -8.10 -0.44 -5.42
N LYS A 52 -8.05 -1.00 -6.64
CA LYS A 52 -6.84 -1.64 -7.15
C LYS A 52 -5.71 -0.66 -7.42
N ILE A 53 -6.04 0.55 -7.87
CA ILE A 53 -5.04 1.62 -8.05
C ILE A 53 -4.44 2.02 -6.71
N ILE A 54 -5.26 2.25 -5.68
CA ILE A 54 -4.78 2.57 -4.32
C ILE A 54 -3.86 1.46 -3.82
N GLU A 55 -4.26 0.20 -3.95
CA GLU A 55 -3.47 -0.97 -3.54
C GLU A 55 -2.09 -0.97 -4.23
N LEU A 56 -2.06 -0.85 -5.56
CA LEU A 56 -0.82 -0.83 -6.34
C LEU A 56 0.09 0.36 -5.99
N MET A 57 -0.50 1.51 -5.69
CA MET A 57 0.24 2.71 -5.31
C MET A 57 0.84 2.59 -3.90
N LEU A 58 0.11 2.02 -2.95
CA LEU A 58 0.57 1.88 -1.56
C LEU A 58 1.52 0.70 -1.37
N PHE A 59 1.42 -0.35 -2.19
CA PHE A 59 2.20 -1.57 -2.06
C PHE A 59 3.72 -1.34 -1.92
N PRO A 60 4.38 -0.50 -2.75
CA PRO A 60 5.81 -0.23 -2.61
C PRO A 60 6.16 0.43 -1.28
N VAL A 61 5.29 1.32 -0.79
CA VAL A 61 5.52 2.04 0.48
C VAL A 61 5.36 1.09 1.67
N ILE A 62 4.37 0.20 1.62
CA ILE A 62 4.13 -0.86 2.61
C ILE A 62 5.31 -1.85 2.62
N SER A 63 5.78 -2.27 1.44
CA SER A 63 6.94 -3.16 1.31
C SER A 63 8.22 -2.53 1.83
N GLN A 64 8.40 -1.22 1.63
CA GLN A 64 9.56 -0.49 2.16
C GLN A 64 9.52 -0.44 3.68
N PHE A 65 8.36 -0.13 4.28
CA PHE A 65 8.20 -0.16 5.73
C PHE A 65 8.56 -1.54 6.31
N ALA A 66 8.13 -2.62 5.65
CA ALA A 66 8.49 -3.97 6.08
C ALA A 66 10.01 -4.20 6.06
N ALA A 67 10.68 -3.80 4.97
CA ALA A 67 12.13 -3.93 4.83
C ALA A 67 12.91 -3.10 5.88
N GLU A 68 12.50 -1.85 6.13
CA GLU A 68 13.15 -0.94 7.10
C GLU A 68 13.07 -1.45 8.54
N HIS A 69 12.09 -2.29 8.85
CA HIS A 69 11.88 -2.85 10.19
C HIS A 69 12.08 -4.37 10.25
N GLU A 70 12.70 -4.94 9.23
CA GLU A 70 13.04 -6.37 9.14
C GLU A 70 11.83 -7.31 9.26
N TYR A 71 10.65 -6.84 8.84
CA TYR A 71 9.45 -7.66 8.72
C TYR A 71 9.50 -8.48 7.43
N LYS A 72 9.10 -9.75 7.54
CA LYS A 72 8.71 -10.53 6.36
C LYS A 72 7.27 -10.17 6.00
N MET A 73 7.10 -9.53 4.83
CA MET A 73 5.79 -9.29 4.25
C MET A 73 5.28 -10.55 3.54
N VAL A 74 4.05 -10.97 3.85
CA VAL A 74 3.38 -12.13 3.25
C VAL A 74 2.07 -11.67 2.63
N LEU A 75 1.79 -12.10 1.41
CA LEU A 75 0.53 -11.84 0.74
C LEU A 75 -0.40 -13.04 0.89
N SER A 76 -1.71 -12.79 0.93
CA SER A 76 -2.71 -13.86 0.97
C SER A 76 -2.62 -14.74 -0.28
N GLU A 77 -2.33 -16.04 -0.08
CA GLU A 77 -2.20 -17.01 -1.19
C GLU A 77 -3.56 -17.43 -1.76
N TYR A 78 -4.64 -17.26 -0.98
CA TYR A 78 -6.00 -17.68 -1.33
C TYR A 78 -6.91 -16.48 -1.58
N GLN A 79 -7.80 -16.60 -2.56
CA GLN A 79 -8.82 -15.57 -2.80
C GLN A 79 -9.78 -15.46 -1.61
N ASN A 80 -10.20 -14.23 -1.29
CA ASN A 80 -11.15 -13.89 -0.22
C ASN A 80 -10.68 -14.24 1.19
N HIS A 81 -9.37 -14.24 1.44
CA HIS A 81 -8.81 -14.49 2.77
C HIS A 81 -8.13 -13.23 3.31
N TYR A 82 -8.62 -12.75 4.46
CA TYR A 82 -8.09 -11.58 5.16
C TYR A 82 -6.99 -11.98 6.16
N PRO A 83 -5.95 -11.16 6.37
CA PRO A 83 -5.66 -9.90 5.65
C PRO A 83 -5.03 -10.14 4.27
N ASP A 84 -5.08 -9.13 3.41
CA ASP A 84 -4.40 -9.16 2.09
C ASP A 84 -2.87 -9.20 2.24
N ILE A 85 -2.36 -8.53 3.29
CA ILE A 85 -0.94 -8.41 3.62
C ILE A 85 -0.76 -8.67 5.11
N SER A 86 0.19 -9.54 5.45
CA SER A 86 0.64 -9.76 6.82
C SER A 86 2.11 -9.41 7.02
N PHE A 87 2.44 -9.00 8.25
CA PHE A 87 3.81 -8.70 8.67
C PHE A 87 4.28 -9.65 9.77
N ILE A 88 5.22 -10.52 9.43
CA ILE A 88 5.85 -11.43 10.38
C ILE A 88 7.15 -10.82 10.87
N ALA A 89 7.25 -10.57 12.18
CA ALA A 89 8.45 -10.00 12.79
C ALA A 89 9.60 -11.02 12.84
N PRO A 90 10.85 -10.58 13.09
CA PRO A 90 12.00 -11.48 13.25
C PRO A 90 11.82 -12.52 14.38
N ASP A 91 11.00 -12.21 15.39
CA ASP A 91 10.64 -13.12 16.48
C ASP A 91 9.55 -14.15 16.10
N GLY A 92 9.13 -14.17 14.84
CA GLY A 92 8.12 -15.07 14.28
C GLY A 92 6.68 -14.69 14.61
N LYS A 93 6.44 -13.60 15.35
CA LYS A 93 5.08 -13.17 15.69
C LYS A 93 4.49 -12.34 14.57
N ASP A 94 3.23 -12.63 14.28
CA ASP A 94 2.39 -11.80 13.43
C ASP A 94 2.11 -10.45 14.11
N ARG A 95 2.27 -9.37 13.35
CA ARG A 95 2.03 -7.99 13.77
C ARG A 95 0.93 -7.30 12.97
N LEU A 96 0.42 -7.94 11.91
CA LEU A 96 -0.72 -7.46 11.13
C LEU A 96 -1.39 -8.55 10.29
#